data_AF-A0A813ICT5-F1
#
_entry.id   AF-A0A813ICT5-F1
#
_cell.length_a   1.000
_cell.length_b   1.000
_cell.length_c   1.000
_cell.angle_alpha   90.00
_cell.angle_beta   90.00
_cell.angle_gamma   90.00
#
_symmetry.space_group_name_H-M   'P 1'
#
loop_
_entity.id
_entity.type
_entity.pdbx_description
1 polymer ?
#
loop_
_entity_poly.entity_id
_entity_poly.type
_entity_poly.pdbx_seq_one_letter_code
_entity_poly.pdbx_strand_id
1 'polypeptide(L)'
;MTLLIAHLGDRKLETWEVHSMRAWWACHELHVHDHHQNEDEIMTPEMATRINLPAKLTTDHQGLISRMEALKVLFSNLTNAKELFFAWSEYQVSMLPHLFEEEQIALPLLRAFFTPPEAAALVGKILKVGKPAALGSFFYWMGSSDPNAAHTDFVTDLSIKAAATTFMAQEGIPWFVWHLEFKGYIQAYQDAMVNHAVALFRGEPPAMPASWFGCCQSAV
;
A
#
# COMPACT_ATOMS: atom_id res chain seq x y z
N MET A 1 -3.32 10.85 1.61
CA MET A 1 -3.80 11.13 2.98
C MET A 1 -3.67 12.61 3.38
N THR A 2 -2.54 13.30 3.20
CA THR A 2 -2.41 14.73 3.54
C THR A 2 -3.53 15.61 2.96
N LEU A 3 -3.82 15.46 1.67
CA LEU A 3 -4.95 16.14 1.00
C LEU A 3 -6.31 15.76 1.60
N LEU A 4 -6.47 14.50 2.03
CA LEU A 4 -7.71 14.00 2.60
C LEU A 4 -7.93 14.57 4.01
N ILE A 5 -6.89 14.62 4.85
CA ILE A 5 -6.93 15.28 6.16
C ILE A 5 -7.31 16.76 5.99
N ALA A 6 -6.68 17.45 5.03
CA ALA A 6 -7.01 18.85 4.73
C ALA A 6 -8.46 19.02 4.24
N HIS A 7 -8.94 18.10 3.39
CA HIS A 7 -10.31 18.10 2.89
C HIS A 7 -11.35 17.91 4.00
N LEU A 8 -11.11 16.98 4.93
CA LEU A 8 -12.00 16.69 6.05
C LEU A 8 -11.95 17.81 7.12
N GLY A 9 -10.82 18.49 7.27
CA GLY A 9 -10.67 19.64 8.15
C GLY A 9 -10.78 19.30 9.65
N ASP A 10 -11.31 20.24 10.43
CA ASP A 10 -11.42 20.14 11.89
C ASP A 10 -12.82 19.79 12.40
N ARG A 11 -13.79 19.59 11.48
CA ARG A 11 -15.14 19.20 11.86
C ARG A 11 -15.15 17.81 12.50
N LYS A 12 -16.17 17.59 13.31
CA LYS A 12 -16.49 16.25 13.80
C LYS A 12 -16.81 15.34 12.61
N LEU A 13 -16.15 14.18 12.58
CA LEU A 13 -16.40 13.16 11.55
C LEU A 13 -17.69 12.41 11.84
N GLU A 14 -18.39 12.05 10.77
CA GLU A 14 -19.52 11.15 10.83
C GLU A 14 -19.05 9.71 11.09
N THR A 15 -19.94 8.85 11.58
CA THR A 15 -19.58 7.46 11.93
C THR A 15 -19.00 6.69 10.74
N TRP A 16 -19.53 6.88 9.54
CA TRP A 16 -19.03 6.21 8.34
C TRP A 16 -17.65 6.74 7.90
N GLU A 17 -17.35 8.02 8.17
CA GLU A 17 -16.05 8.61 7.85
C GLU A 17 -14.97 8.10 8.79
N VAL A 18 -15.28 8.02 10.09
CA VAL A 18 -14.39 7.38 11.08
C VAL A 18 -14.11 5.93 10.69
N HIS A 19 -15.15 5.19 10.27
CA HIS A 19 -14.99 3.82 9.79
C HIS A 19 -14.07 3.76 8.55
N SER A 20 -14.31 4.58 7.54
CA SER A 20 -13.48 4.62 6.33
C SER A 20 -12.03 5.03 6.59
N MET A 21 -11.80 6.02 7.46
CA MET A 21 -10.44 6.43 7.86
C MET A 21 -9.69 5.29 8.56
N ARG A 22 -10.37 4.54 9.43
CA ARG A 22 -9.77 3.38 10.11
C ARG A 22 -9.52 2.21 9.17
N ALA A 23 -10.44 1.92 8.25
CA ALA A 23 -10.27 0.87 7.25
C ALA A 23 -9.08 1.18 6.32
N TRP A 24 -9.02 2.42 5.83
CA TRP A 24 -7.88 2.91 5.05
C TRP A 24 -6.56 2.75 5.81
N TRP A 25 -6.53 3.19 7.09
CA TRP A 25 -5.32 3.06 7.91
C TRP A 25 -4.93 1.61 8.14
N ALA A 26 -5.88 0.73 8.44
CA ALA A 26 -5.60 -0.68 8.64
C ALA A 26 -4.95 -1.32 7.41
N CYS A 27 -5.40 -0.98 6.21
CA CYS A 27 -4.77 -1.45 4.98
C CYS A 27 -3.38 -0.84 4.76
N HIS A 28 -3.20 0.45 5.06
CA HIS A 28 -1.90 1.13 4.96
C HIS A 28 -0.87 0.54 5.93
N GLU A 29 -1.27 0.36 7.20
CA GLU A 29 -0.46 -0.27 8.24
C GLU A 29 -0.07 -1.69 7.83
N LEU A 30 -1.03 -2.50 7.38
CA LEU A 30 -0.78 -3.84 6.86
C LEU A 30 0.28 -3.83 5.75
N HIS A 31 0.12 -2.95 4.76
CA HIS A 31 1.00 -2.88 3.60
C HIS A 31 2.43 -2.52 3.97
N VAL A 32 2.61 -1.49 4.80
CA VAL A 32 3.96 -1.05 5.21
C VAL A 32 4.66 -2.10 6.07
N HIS A 33 3.94 -2.77 6.98
CA HIS A 33 4.52 -3.88 7.73
C HIS A 33 4.89 -5.06 6.83
N ASP A 34 4.04 -5.40 5.85
CA ASP A 34 4.34 -6.46 4.88
C ASP A 34 5.58 -6.11 4.04
N HIS A 35 5.67 -4.86 3.56
CA HIS A 35 6.80 -4.33 2.80
C HIS A 35 8.12 -4.43 3.58
N HIS A 36 8.21 -3.80 4.75
CA HIS A 36 9.44 -3.85 5.55
C HIS A 36 9.80 -5.28 5.99
N GLN A 37 8.81 -6.13 6.31
CA GLN A 37 9.08 -7.53 6.66
C GLN A 37 9.70 -8.29 5.49
N ASN A 38 9.17 -8.10 4.27
CA ASN A 38 9.74 -8.70 3.07
C ASN A 38 11.19 -8.23 2.84
N GLU A 39 11.49 -6.98 3.15
CA GLU A 39 12.84 -6.44 3.04
C GLU A 39 13.78 -7.04 4.09
N ASP A 40 13.38 -7.01 5.35
CA ASP A 40 14.19 -7.45 6.48
C ASP A 40 14.43 -8.97 6.47
N GLU A 41 13.44 -9.77 6.07
CA GLU A 41 13.49 -11.23 6.14
C GLU A 41 13.96 -11.88 4.83
N ILE A 42 13.77 -11.23 3.68
CA ILE A 42 14.02 -11.83 2.35
C ILE A 42 15.05 -11.03 1.56
N MET A 43 14.79 -9.75 1.25
CA MET A 43 15.61 -9.01 0.28
C MET A 43 16.98 -8.63 0.85
N THR A 44 17.00 -7.96 2.00
CA THR A 44 18.21 -7.44 2.63
C THR A 44 19.20 -8.55 2.96
N PRO A 45 18.81 -9.68 3.60
CA PRO A 45 19.75 -10.77 3.90
C PRO A 45 20.42 -11.33 2.63
N GLU A 46 19.66 -11.50 1.55
CA GLU A 46 20.16 -12.04 0.29
C GLU A 46 21.09 -11.05 -0.41
N MET A 47 20.70 -9.77 -0.48
CA MET A 47 21.54 -8.71 -1.05
C MET A 47 22.84 -8.51 -0.26
N ALA A 48 22.80 -8.61 1.06
CA ALA A 48 23.98 -8.47 1.92
C ALA A 48 25.05 -9.56 1.68
N THR A 49 24.70 -10.68 1.03
CA THR A 49 25.69 -11.72 0.66
C THR A 49 26.67 -11.27 -0.43
N ARG A 50 26.31 -10.23 -1.21
CA ARG A 50 27.10 -9.73 -2.35
C ARG A 50 27.42 -8.24 -2.26
N ILE A 51 26.67 -7.50 -1.45
CA ILE A 51 26.64 -6.04 -1.45
C ILE A 51 26.85 -5.53 -0.03
N ASN A 52 27.74 -4.55 0.14
CA ASN A 52 27.83 -3.80 1.38
C ASN A 52 26.74 -2.72 1.39
N LEU A 53 25.54 -3.08 1.86
CA LEU A 53 24.38 -2.19 1.86
C LEU A 53 24.59 -1.00 2.81
N PRO A 54 24.13 0.22 2.43
CA PRO A 54 24.04 1.33 3.37
C PRO A 54 23.24 0.94 4.61
N ALA A 55 23.80 1.16 5.80
CA ALA A 55 23.15 0.80 7.07
C ALA A 55 21.74 1.41 7.20
N LYS A 56 21.55 2.62 6.66
CA LYS A 56 20.30 3.36 6.68
C LYS A 56 19.12 2.60 6.06
N LEU A 57 19.36 1.78 5.03
CA LEU A 57 18.34 0.93 4.39
C LEU A 57 17.77 -0.16 5.32
N THR A 58 18.38 -0.37 6.49
CA THR A 58 17.97 -1.41 7.45
C THR A 58 17.63 -0.83 8.83
N THR A 59 18.18 0.34 9.18
CA THR A 59 17.99 0.92 10.51
C THR A 59 16.76 1.82 10.62
N ASP A 60 16.28 2.38 9.51
CA ASP A 60 15.20 3.37 9.54
C ASP A 60 13.82 2.76 9.82
N HIS A 61 13.63 1.46 9.56
CA HIS A 61 12.37 0.74 9.80
C HIS A 61 11.87 0.89 11.25
N GLN A 62 12.75 0.80 12.25
CA GLN A 62 12.34 0.90 13.66
C GLN A 62 11.76 2.28 14.00
N GLY A 63 12.35 3.34 13.45
CA GLY A 63 11.85 4.70 13.59
C GLY A 63 10.49 4.87 12.93
N LEU A 64 10.32 4.32 11.72
CA LEU A 64 9.06 4.36 10.98
C LEU A 64 7.95 3.59 11.69
N ILE A 65 8.23 2.37 12.17
CA ILE A 65 7.28 1.56 12.94
C ILE A 65 6.82 2.30 14.20
N SER A 66 7.74 2.93 14.93
CA SER A 66 7.38 3.71 16.12
C SER A 66 6.41 4.86 15.81
N ARG A 67 6.58 5.53 14.66
CA ARG A 67 5.66 6.58 14.18
C ARG A 67 4.30 6.02 13.76
N MET A 68 4.28 4.83 13.14
CA MET A 68 3.04 4.15 12.78
C MET A 68 2.23 3.77 14.02
N GLU A 69 2.87 3.26 15.08
CA GLU A 69 2.17 2.94 16.33
C GLU A 69 1.53 4.18 16.96
N ALA A 70 2.19 5.34 16.91
CA ALA A 70 1.59 6.60 17.35
C ALA A 70 0.36 6.98 16.51
N LEU A 71 0.44 6.84 15.17
CA LEU A 71 -0.70 7.08 14.27
C LEU A 71 -1.85 6.11 14.53
N LYS A 72 -1.58 4.82 14.76
CA LYS A 72 -2.59 3.80 15.06
C LYS A 72 -3.44 4.16 16.27
N VAL A 73 -2.82 4.70 17.32
CA VAL A 73 -3.54 5.19 18.51
C VAL A 73 -4.47 6.35 18.14
N LEU A 74 -4.01 7.28 17.29
CA LEU A 74 -4.83 8.41 16.84
C LEU A 74 -6.00 7.95 15.97
N PHE A 75 -5.77 7.06 15.00
CA PHE A 75 -6.85 6.47 14.18
C PHE A 75 -7.86 5.69 15.04
N SER A 76 -7.39 5.01 16.08
CA SER A 76 -8.26 4.27 17.01
C SER A 76 -9.15 5.20 17.84
N ASN A 77 -8.71 6.42 18.13
CA ASN A 77 -9.47 7.40 18.92
C ASN A 77 -10.04 8.56 18.09
N LEU A 78 -10.11 8.39 16.77
CA LEU A 78 -10.42 9.46 15.83
C LEU A 78 -11.80 10.10 16.06
N THR A 79 -11.82 11.42 16.25
CA THR A 79 -13.05 12.23 16.31
C THR A 79 -13.10 13.32 15.24
N ASN A 80 -11.95 13.88 14.87
CA ASN A 80 -11.74 14.83 13.79
C ASN A 80 -10.44 14.49 13.05
N ALA A 81 -10.30 14.90 11.79
CA ALA A 81 -9.11 14.57 11.00
C ALA A 81 -7.89 15.44 11.35
N LYS A 82 -8.10 16.66 11.85
CA LYS A 82 -7.03 17.61 12.19
C LYS A 82 -6.01 17.05 13.19
N GLU A 83 -6.45 16.23 14.15
CA GLU A 83 -5.57 15.54 15.10
C GLU A 83 -4.50 14.65 14.43
N LEU A 84 -4.77 14.15 13.22
CA LEU A 84 -3.82 13.33 12.46
C LEU A 84 -2.75 14.16 11.76
N PHE A 85 -2.98 15.45 11.51
CA PHE A 85 -2.19 16.23 10.56
C PHE A 85 -0.70 16.25 10.89
N PHE A 86 -0.35 16.55 12.14
CA PHE A 86 1.05 16.65 12.56
C PHE A 86 1.73 15.29 12.56
N ALA A 87 1.12 14.28 13.19
CA ALA A 87 1.68 12.92 13.25
C ALA A 87 1.82 12.31 11.84
N TRP A 88 0.84 12.53 10.97
CA TRP A 88 0.90 12.08 9.58
C TRP A 88 2.00 12.77 8.80
N SER A 89 2.17 14.09 8.98
CA SER A 89 3.23 14.85 8.32
C SER A 89 4.62 14.37 8.76
N GLU A 90 4.83 14.14 10.06
CA GLU A 90 6.09 13.61 10.58
C GLU A 90 6.40 12.20 10.06
N TYR A 91 5.38 11.34 10.00
CA TYR A 91 5.50 10.03 9.38
C TYR A 91 5.87 10.15 7.90
N GLN A 92 5.19 11.01 7.14
CA GLN A 92 5.41 11.19 5.71
C GLN A 92 6.82 11.71 5.38
N VAL A 93 7.34 12.69 6.13
CA VAL A 93 8.70 13.22 5.92
C VAL A 93 9.80 12.21 6.28
N SER A 94 9.47 11.16 7.04
CA SER A 94 10.39 10.06 7.32
C SER A 94 10.26 8.96 6.27
N MET A 95 9.03 8.58 5.91
CA MET A 95 8.72 7.47 5.02
C MET A 95 9.11 7.74 3.56
N LEU A 96 8.74 8.91 3.01
CA LEU A 96 8.99 9.17 1.58
C LEU A 96 10.47 9.21 1.22
N PRO A 97 11.37 9.86 1.99
CA PRO A 97 12.79 9.80 1.69
C PRO A 97 13.41 8.41 1.84
N HIS A 98 12.88 7.59 2.74
CA HIS A 98 13.31 6.20 2.92
C HIS A 98 12.95 5.34 1.70
N LEU A 99 11.68 5.34 1.28
CA LEU A 99 11.24 4.64 0.06
C LEU A 99 11.99 5.14 -1.19
N PHE A 100 12.22 6.44 -1.29
CA PHE A 100 13.00 7.01 -2.39
C PHE A 100 14.44 6.48 -2.40
N GLU A 101 15.07 6.32 -1.24
CA GLU A 101 16.41 5.75 -1.14
C GLU A 101 16.44 4.28 -1.58
N GLU A 102 15.44 3.48 -1.20
CA GLU A 102 15.30 2.09 -1.66
C GLU A 102 15.18 2.00 -3.19
N GLU A 103 14.33 2.84 -3.78
CA GLU A 103 14.13 2.88 -5.22
C GLU A 103 15.38 3.33 -5.98
N GLN A 104 16.13 4.30 -5.44
CA GLN A 104 17.31 4.87 -6.11
C GLN A 104 18.61 4.13 -5.82
N ILE A 105 18.69 3.35 -4.75
CA ILE A 105 19.92 2.68 -4.31
C ILE A 105 19.73 1.17 -4.25
N ALA A 106 18.78 0.67 -3.46
CA ALA A 106 18.61 -0.77 -3.25
C ALA A 106 18.22 -1.49 -4.56
N LEU A 107 17.23 -0.99 -5.29
CA LEU A 107 16.79 -1.62 -6.54
C LEU A 107 17.87 -1.63 -7.64
N PRO A 108 18.62 -0.53 -7.90
CA PRO A 108 19.75 -0.57 -8.83
C PRO A 108 20.85 -1.53 -8.40
N LEU A 109 21.16 -1.61 -7.10
CA LEU A 109 22.14 -2.56 -6.56
C LEU A 109 21.68 -4.01 -6.78
N LEU A 110 20.41 -4.33 -6.54
CA LEU A 110 19.85 -5.64 -6.84
C LEU A 110 20.08 -5.99 -8.32
N ARG A 111 19.71 -5.08 -9.23
CA ARG A 111 19.86 -5.29 -10.68
C ARG A 111 21.31 -5.39 -11.14
N ALA A 112 22.25 -4.79 -10.42
CA ALA A 112 23.67 -4.83 -10.76
C ALA A 112 24.37 -6.12 -10.31
N PHE A 113 23.94 -6.72 -9.20
CA PHE A 113 24.63 -7.85 -8.56
C PHE A 113 23.87 -9.18 -8.63
N PHE A 114 22.62 -9.16 -9.11
CA PHE A 114 21.80 -10.34 -9.31
C PHE A 114 21.36 -10.43 -10.77
N THR A 115 21.42 -11.64 -11.31
CA THR A 115 20.86 -11.92 -12.64
C THR A 115 19.32 -11.86 -12.60
N PRO A 116 18.65 -11.63 -13.74
CA PRO A 116 17.18 -11.61 -13.76
C PRO A 116 16.52 -12.87 -13.16
N PRO A 117 16.99 -14.11 -13.40
CA PRO A 117 16.42 -15.29 -12.75
C PRO A 117 16.59 -15.31 -11.22
N GLU A 118 17.72 -14.80 -10.71
CA GLU A 118 17.95 -14.73 -9.26
C GLU A 118 17.02 -13.68 -8.60
N ALA A 119 16.90 -12.50 -9.22
CA ALA A 119 15.98 -11.47 -8.76
C ALA A 119 14.52 -11.95 -8.82
N ALA A 120 14.13 -12.63 -9.89
CA ALA A 120 12.79 -13.22 -10.03
C ALA A 120 12.52 -14.29 -8.96
N ALA A 121 13.52 -15.09 -8.58
CA ALA A 121 13.39 -16.06 -7.51
C ALA A 121 13.16 -15.38 -6.14
N LEU A 122 13.85 -14.27 -5.87
CA LEU A 122 13.64 -13.47 -4.65
C LEU A 122 12.26 -12.84 -4.61
N VAL A 123 11.85 -12.16 -5.68
CA VAL A 123 10.50 -11.60 -5.82
C VAL A 123 9.45 -12.70 -5.71
N GLY A 124 9.70 -13.89 -6.26
CA GLY A 124 8.83 -15.04 -6.14
C GLY A 124 8.66 -15.56 -4.70
N LYS A 125 9.64 -15.35 -3.80
CA LYS A 125 9.47 -15.63 -2.37
C LYS A 125 8.48 -14.63 -1.75
N ILE A 126 8.63 -13.34 -2.07
CA ILE A 126 7.74 -12.26 -1.61
C ILE A 126 6.29 -12.50 -2.06
N LEU A 127 6.09 -12.80 -3.35
CA LEU A 127 4.76 -13.03 -3.91
C LEU A 127 4.02 -14.21 -3.25
N LYS A 128 4.75 -15.20 -2.70
CA LYS A 128 4.15 -16.36 -2.03
C LYS A 128 3.66 -16.07 -0.61
N VAL A 129 4.27 -15.10 0.06
CA VAL A 129 3.93 -14.73 1.46
C VAL A 129 3.13 -13.45 1.54
N GLY A 130 3.14 -12.65 0.48
CA GLY A 130 2.50 -11.34 0.42
C GLY A 130 0.99 -11.42 0.64
N LYS A 131 0.48 -10.46 1.42
CA LYS A 131 -0.95 -10.42 1.74
C LYS A 131 -1.74 -9.88 0.54
N PRO A 132 -2.98 -10.38 0.28
CA PRO A 132 -3.74 -9.99 -0.91
C PRO A 132 -3.87 -8.48 -1.15
N ALA A 133 -4.18 -7.70 -0.12
CA ALA A 133 -4.31 -6.25 -0.23
C ALA A 133 -2.95 -5.55 -0.45
N ALA A 134 -1.86 -6.08 0.12
CA ALA A 134 -0.51 -5.54 -0.07
C ALA A 134 0.01 -5.83 -1.48
N LEU A 135 -0.21 -7.04 -2.00
CA LEU A 135 0.08 -7.38 -3.40
C LEU A 135 -0.80 -6.57 -4.36
N GLY A 136 -2.06 -6.36 -4.00
CA GLY A 136 -3.02 -5.59 -4.79
C GLY A 136 -2.59 -4.15 -5.01
N SER A 137 -1.96 -3.52 -4.01
CA SER A 137 -1.50 -2.14 -4.12
C SER A 137 -0.41 -2.00 -5.20
N PHE A 138 0.54 -2.95 -5.25
CA PHE A 138 1.57 -2.98 -6.29
C PHE A 138 0.94 -2.96 -7.68
N PHE A 139 0.01 -3.90 -7.94
CA PHE A 139 -0.63 -3.99 -9.25
C PHE A 139 -1.51 -2.78 -9.57
N TYR A 140 -2.22 -2.25 -8.57
CA TYR A 140 -3.04 -1.05 -8.72
C TYR A 140 -2.19 0.16 -9.15
N TRP A 141 -1.06 0.41 -8.48
CA TRP A 141 -0.24 1.59 -8.76
C TRP A 141 0.57 1.49 -10.06
N MET A 142 0.82 0.29 -10.59
CA MET A 142 1.40 0.15 -11.95
C MET A 142 0.51 0.79 -13.03
N GLY A 143 -0.80 0.87 -12.81
CA GLY A 143 -1.75 1.51 -13.73
C GLY A 143 -1.71 3.04 -13.72
N SER A 144 -0.89 3.66 -12.87
CA SER A 144 -0.77 5.12 -12.79
C SER A 144 -0.06 5.69 -14.03
N SER A 145 -0.66 6.69 -14.67
CA SER A 145 -0.16 7.30 -15.90
C SER A 145 0.91 8.38 -15.69
N ASP A 146 1.16 8.81 -14.45
CA ASP A 146 2.18 9.80 -14.13
C ASP A 146 2.87 9.43 -12.80
N PRO A 147 4.19 9.16 -12.80
CA PRO A 147 4.95 8.91 -11.58
C PRO A 147 5.08 10.15 -10.67
N ASN A 148 4.69 11.34 -11.14
CA ASN A 148 4.77 12.62 -10.43
C ASN A 148 3.41 13.35 -10.28
N ALA A 149 2.30 12.77 -10.76
CA ALA A 149 1.00 13.44 -10.66
C ALA A 149 0.61 13.56 -9.19
N ALA A 150 0.12 14.74 -8.80
CA ALA A 150 -0.69 14.85 -7.60
C ALA A 150 -1.81 13.81 -7.70
N HIS A 151 -1.93 12.94 -6.69
CA HIS A 151 -2.90 11.83 -6.58
C HIS A 151 -4.37 12.29 -6.65
N THR A 152 -4.79 12.86 -7.78
CA THR A 152 -6.16 13.35 -8.03
C THR A 152 -6.84 12.59 -9.16
N ASP A 153 -6.06 11.98 -10.06
CA ASP A 153 -6.59 11.06 -11.06
C ASP A 153 -6.59 9.65 -10.49
N PHE A 154 -7.77 9.15 -10.12
CA PHE A 154 -7.92 7.78 -9.66
C PHE A 154 -7.52 6.81 -10.77
N VAL A 155 -6.73 5.79 -10.41
CA VAL A 155 -6.32 4.75 -11.36
C VAL A 155 -7.56 4.00 -11.83
N THR A 156 -7.70 3.84 -13.15
CA THR A 156 -8.86 3.18 -13.75
C THR A 156 -8.60 1.69 -13.93
N ASP A 157 -9.64 0.86 -13.87
CA ASP A 157 -9.52 -0.57 -14.16
C ASP A 157 -8.89 -0.84 -15.53
N LEU A 158 -9.14 0.05 -16.51
CA LEU A 158 -8.54 -0.04 -17.84
C LEU A 158 -7.02 0.17 -17.80
N SER A 159 -6.54 1.19 -17.08
CA SER A 159 -5.11 1.47 -16.98
C SER A 159 -4.37 0.44 -16.13
N ILE A 160 -5.00 -0.07 -15.06
CA ILE A 160 -4.46 -1.19 -14.27
C ILE A 160 -4.30 -2.42 -15.15
N LYS A 161 -5.35 -2.80 -15.89
CA LYS A 161 -5.30 -3.98 -16.75
C LYS A 161 -4.26 -3.82 -17.87
N ALA A 162 -4.14 -2.63 -18.46
CA ALA A 162 -3.13 -2.36 -19.48
C ALA A 162 -1.71 -2.52 -18.93
N ALA A 163 -1.42 -1.92 -17.77
CA ALA A 163 -0.11 -2.04 -17.12
C ALA A 163 0.20 -3.48 -16.70
N ALA A 164 -0.75 -4.18 -16.08
CA ALA A 164 -0.61 -5.59 -15.72
C ALA A 164 -0.38 -6.49 -16.95
N THR A 165 -1.03 -6.20 -18.09
CA THR A 165 -0.81 -6.93 -19.34
C THR A 165 0.62 -6.75 -19.85
N THR A 166 1.14 -5.52 -19.82
CA THR A 166 2.53 -5.23 -20.18
C THR A 166 3.50 -5.96 -19.26
N PHE A 167 3.30 -5.87 -17.95
CA PHE A 167 4.11 -6.57 -16.95
C PHE A 167 4.11 -8.09 -17.16
N MET A 168 2.93 -8.70 -17.31
CA MET A 168 2.83 -10.14 -17.56
C MET A 168 3.57 -10.56 -18.84
N ALA A 169 3.48 -9.77 -19.91
CA ALA A 169 4.19 -10.05 -21.15
C ALA A 169 5.72 -9.96 -20.99
N GLN A 170 6.20 -8.97 -20.23
CA GLN A 170 7.63 -8.78 -19.93
C GLN A 170 8.19 -9.93 -19.08
N GLU A 171 7.44 -10.36 -18.08
CA GLU A 171 7.86 -11.40 -17.12
C GLU A 171 7.50 -12.83 -17.57
N GLY A 172 6.94 -12.99 -18.78
CA GLY A 172 6.54 -14.30 -19.31
C GLY A 172 5.40 -14.97 -18.52
N ILE A 173 4.58 -14.17 -17.82
CA ILE A 173 3.45 -14.65 -17.03
C ILE A 173 2.25 -14.91 -17.97
N PRO A 174 1.62 -16.11 -17.92
CA PRO A 174 0.46 -16.41 -18.76
C PRO A 174 -0.71 -15.45 -18.51
N TRP A 175 -1.35 -14.99 -19.58
CA TRP A 175 -2.45 -14.00 -19.50
C TRP A 175 -3.61 -14.43 -18.57
N PHE A 176 -3.84 -15.73 -18.39
CA PHE A 176 -4.94 -16.23 -17.55
C PHE A 176 -4.67 -15.99 -16.05
N VAL A 177 -3.41 -15.78 -15.63
CA VAL A 177 -3.04 -15.46 -14.24
C VAL A 177 -3.71 -14.16 -13.78
N TRP A 178 -3.98 -13.23 -14.69
CA TRP A 178 -4.81 -12.05 -14.41
C TRP A 178 -6.13 -12.41 -13.76
N HIS A 179 -6.83 -13.42 -14.31
CA HIS A 179 -8.14 -13.84 -13.85
C HIS A 179 -8.08 -14.74 -12.61
N LEU A 180 -7.00 -15.48 -12.43
CA LEU A 180 -6.84 -16.39 -11.29
C LEU A 180 -6.34 -15.68 -10.03
N GLU A 181 -5.48 -14.68 -10.16
CA GLU A 181 -4.78 -14.08 -9.02
C GLU A 181 -4.86 -12.54 -9.01
N PHE A 182 -4.29 -11.87 -10.02
CA PHE A 182 -4.04 -10.43 -9.93
C PHE A 182 -5.31 -9.60 -9.77
N LYS A 183 -6.39 -9.95 -10.48
CA LYS A 183 -7.68 -9.26 -10.33
C LYS A 183 -8.20 -9.33 -8.90
N GLY A 184 -8.04 -10.47 -8.22
CA GLY A 184 -8.47 -10.65 -6.84
C GLY A 184 -7.67 -9.79 -5.86
N TYR A 185 -6.34 -9.71 -6.06
CA TYR A 185 -5.48 -8.85 -5.24
C TYR A 185 -5.82 -7.37 -5.42
N ILE A 186 -5.99 -6.90 -6.66
CA ILE A 186 -6.38 -5.51 -6.95
C ILE A 186 -7.72 -5.19 -6.28
N GLN A 187 -8.72 -6.08 -6.38
CA GLN A 187 -10.01 -5.88 -5.73
C GLN A 187 -9.87 -5.79 -4.21
N ALA A 188 -9.07 -6.67 -3.60
CA ALA A 188 -8.82 -6.63 -2.16
C ALA A 188 -8.23 -5.29 -1.71
N TYR A 189 -7.29 -4.72 -2.49
CA TYR A 189 -6.73 -3.39 -2.23
C TYR A 189 -7.75 -2.26 -2.44
N GLN A 190 -8.52 -2.35 -3.54
CA GLN A 190 -9.56 -1.37 -3.84
C GLN A 190 -10.61 -1.31 -2.73
N ASP A 191 -11.07 -2.47 -2.26
CA ASP A 191 -12.06 -2.58 -1.19
C ASP A 191 -11.52 -2.08 0.14
N ALA A 192 -10.29 -2.47 0.50
CA ALA A 192 -9.71 -2.13 1.79
C ALA A 192 -9.21 -0.67 1.89
N MET A 193 -8.89 -0.02 0.78
CA MET A 193 -8.23 1.30 0.79
C MET A 193 -8.82 2.31 -0.20
N VAL A 194 -8.88 1.98 -1.49
CA VAL A 194 -9.24 2.95 -2.54
C VAL A 194 -10.69 3.43 -2.39
N ASN A 195 -11.63 2.51 -2.20
CA ASN A 195 -13.06 2.81 -2.06
C ASN A 195 -13.33 3.70 -0.84
N HIS A 196 -12.61 3.45 0.27
CA HIS A 196 -12.70 4.29 1.46
C HIS A 196 -12.14 5.70 1.23
N ALA A 197 -11.00 5.83 0.54
CA ALA A 197 -10.44 7.14 0.19
C ALA A 197 -11.37 7.93 -0.75
N VAL A 198 -11.89 7.28 -1.79
CA VAL A 198 -12.84 7.87 -2.76
C VAL A 198 -14.10 8.36 -2.04
N ALA A 199 -14.70 7.52 -1.19
CA ALA A 199 -15.88 7.86 -0.39
C ALA A 199 -15.66 9.12 0.44
N LEU A 200 -14.53 9.20 1.14
CA LEU A 200 -14.19 10.36 1.97
C LEU A 200 -13.99 11.64 1.16
N PHE A 201 -13.39 11.58 -0.04
CA PHE A 201 -13.27 12.74 -0.92
C PHE A 201 -14.59 13.18 -1.56
N ARG A 202 -15.51 12.24 -1.80
CA ARG A 202 -16.83 12.54 -2.35
C ARG A 202 -17.81 13.03 -1.30
N GLY A 203 -17.53 12.79 -0.01
CA GLY A 203 -18.47 13.07 1.07
C GLY A 203 -19.68 12.12 1.09
N GLU A 204 -19.52 10.91 0.53
CA GLU A 204 -20.56 9.89 0.47
C GLU A 204 -20.03 8.56 1.02
N PRO A 205 -20.81 7.79 1.79
CA PRO A 205 -20.35 6.52 2.34
C PRO A 205 -19.96 5.52 1.24
N PRO A 206 -18.95 4.66 1.49
CA PRO A 206 -18.55 3.66 0.51
C PRO A 206 -19.71 2.71 0.19
N ALA A 207 -19.81 2.26 -1.05
CA ALA A 207 -20.79 1.27 -1.44
C ALA A 207 -20.64 0.03 -0.57
N MET A 208 -21.74 -0.41 0.06
CA MET A 208 -21.74 -1.63 0.87
C MET A 208 -21.37 -2.81 -0.03
N PRO A 209 -20.45 -3.70 0.39
CA PRO A 209 -20.18 -4.91 -0.37
C PRO A 209 -21.48 -5.70 -0.56
N ALA A 210 -21.75 -6.19 -1.77
CA ALA A 210 -22.97 -6.95 -2.06
C ALA A 210 -23.13 -8.19 -1.14
N SER A 211 -22.05 -8.68 -0.53
CA SER A 211 -22.04 -9.80 0.43
C SER A 211 -22.61 -9.47 1.82
N TRP A 212 -22.88 -8.21 2.16
CA TRP A 212 -23.42 -7.83 3.47
C TRP A 212 -24.93 -8.10 3.64
N PHE A 213 -25.67 -8.34 2.56
CA PHE A 213 -27.09 -8.73 2.66
C PHE A 213 -27.30 -10.16 3.21
N GLY A 214 -26.23 -10.92 3.47
CA GLY A 214 -26.31 -12.30 3.99
C GLY A 214 -26.06 -12.48 5.49
N CYS A 215 -25.60 -11.47 6.24
CA CYS A 215 -25.11 -11.69 7.62
C CYS A 215 -25.82 -10.91 8.73
N CYS A 216 -26.83 -10.09 8.42
CA CYS A 216 -27.66 -9.44 9.44
C CYS A 216 -29.03 -10.13 9.59
N GLN A 217 -28.99 -11.42 9.93
CA GLN A 217 -30.10 -12.13 10.59
C GLN A 217 -29.55 -13.00 11.73
N SER A 218 -29.03 -12.38 12.79
CA SER A 218 -29.12 -12.89 14.18
C SER A 218 -28.16 -12.13 15.10
N ALA A 219 -28.71 -11.24 15.93
CA ALA A 219 -28.44 -11.17 17.37
C ALA A 219 -29.33 -10.06 17.96
N VAL A 220 -30.35 -10.51 18.69
CA VAL A 220 -31.10 -9.72 19.68
C VAL A 220 -30.28 -9.68 20.96
#